data_AF-A0AAQ4E7Q4-F1
#
_entry.id   AF-A0AAQ4E7Q4-F1
#
_cell.length_a   1.000
_cell.length_b   1.000
_cell.length_c   1.000
_cell.angle_alpha   90.00
_cell.angle_beta   90.00
_cell.angle_gamma   90.00
#
_symmetry.space_group_name_H-M   'P 1'
#
loop_
_entity.id
_entity.type
_entity.pdbx_description
1 polymer ?
#
loop_
_entity_poly.entity_id
_entity_poly.type
_entity_poly.pdbx_seq_one_letter_code
_entity_poly.pdbx_strand_id
1 'polypeptide(L)'
;MRHSGLAAARQLRKEGTEVVVLEARDRVGGRTYTVQTKLQPPPNPKGEHYGYLDIGGAYIGATQRHLLRTLKELGLEKQLYCVYYEDRSVFTILGRRYVTTGGDFPTFWNPIVNMDVNNLFRSLDKMGEEIPAASPWDAPHAEEWDRMSFQDFIDRTCWTRWEM
;
A
#
# COMPACT_ATOMS: atom_id res chain seq x y z
N MET A 1 -16.57 -1.89 -13.92
CA MET A 1 -15.28 -2.32 -14.48
C MET A 1 -14.21 -1.93 -13.48
N ARG A 2 -13.08 -2.67 -13.41
CA ARG A 2 -11.95 -2.28 -12.54
C ARG A 2 -11.26 -1.02 -13.12
N HIS A 3 -10.50 -0.30 -12.28
CA HIS A 3 -9.73 0.88 -12.69
C HIS A 3 -8.89 0.66 -13.96
N SER A 4 -8.21 -0.49 -14.08
CA SER A 4 -7.42 -0.84 -15.27
C SER A 4 -8.24 -0.85 -16.56
N GLY A 5 -9.43 -1.45 -16.52
CA GLY A 5 -10.32 -1.50 -17.68
C GLY A 5 -10.84 -0.12 -18.09
N LEU A 6 -11.22 0.71 -17.12
CA LEU A 6 -11.66 2.08 -17.40
C LEU A 6 -10.53 2.94 -17.96
N ALA A 7 -9.31 2.76 -17.46
CA ALA A 7 -8.12 3.44 -17.97
C ALA A 7 -7.85 3.05 -19.44
N ALA A 8 -7.93 1.76 -19.77
CA ALA A 8 -7.78 1.27 -21.14
C ALA A 8 -8.88 1.81 -22.07
N ALA A 9 -10.16 1.70 -21.66
CA ALA A 9 -11.29 2.20 -22.42
C ALA A 9 -11.20 3.72 -22.67
N ARG A 10 -10.75 4.48 -21.66
CA ARG A 10 -10.51 5.91 -21.80
C ARG A 10 -9.40 6.21 -22.80
N GLN A 11 -8.30 5.46 -22.77
CA GLN A 11 -7.20 5.65 -23.72
C GLN A 11 -7.63 5.37 -25.16
N LEU A 12 -8.27 4.21 -25.40
CA LEU A 12 -8.81 3.85 -26.72
C LEU A 12 -9.81 4.87 -27.24
N ARG A 13 -10.69 5.38 -26.37
CA ARG A 13 -11.67 6.41 -26.75
C ARG A 13 -11.01 7.75 -27.06
N LYS A 14 -9.90 8.11 -26.40
CA LYS A 14 -9.08 9.30 -26.76
C LYS A 14 -8.43 9.14 -28.14
N GLU A 15 -8.13 7.91 -28.54
CA GLU A 15 -7.57 7.57 -29.85
C GLU A 15 -8.65 7.43 -30.94
N GLY A 16 -9.92 7.75 -30.64
CA GLY A 16 -11.02 7.73 -31.61
C GLY A 16 -11.65 6.37 -31.83
N THR A 17 -11.30 5.36 -31.03
CA THR A 17 -11.91 4.03 -31.10
C THR A 17 -13.23 4.01 -30.35
N GLU A 18 -14.26 3.37 -30.94
CA GLU A 18 -15.52 3.09 -30.24
C GLU A 18 -15.31 1.94 -29.24
N VAL A 19 -15.70 2.16 -27.98
CA VAL A 19 -15.44 1.21 -26.90
C VAL A 19 -16.72 0.95 -26.11
N VAL A 20 -17.03 -0.33 -25.92
CA VAL A 20 -18.06 -0.80 -24.98
C VAL A 20 -17.39 -1.39 -23.75
N VAL A 21 -17.89 -0.99 -22.58
CA VAL A 21 -17.45 -1.51 -21.27
C VAL A 21 -18.53 -2.40 -20.68
N LEU A 22 -18.24 -3.68 -20.52
CA LEU A 22 -19.10 -4.62 -19.81
C LEU A 22 -18.63 -4.77 -18.36
N GLU A 23 -19.52 -4.54 -17.40
CA GLU A 23 -19.25 -4.72 -15.97
C GLU A 23 -20.23 -5.71 -15.36
N ALA A 24 -19.70 -6.62 -14.54
CA ALA A 24 -20.50 -7.63 -13.86
C ALA A 24 -21.35 -7.07 -12.71
N ARG A 25 -20.90 -6.02 -12.02
CA ARG A 25 -21.63 -5.35 -10.94
C ARG A 25 -22.52 -4.21 -11.47
N ASP A 26 -23.39 -3.74 -10.59
CA ASP A 26 -24.18 -2.51 -10.73
C ASP A 26 -23.35 -1.22 -10.58
N ARG A 27 -22.04 -1.32 -10.33
CA ARG A 27 -21.12 -0.19 -10.15
C ARG A 27 -19.77 -0.43 -10.80
N VAL A 28 -19.08 0.68 -11.09
CA VAL A 28 -17.67 0.66 -11.48
C VAL A 28 -16.73 0.72 -10.26
N GLY A 29 -15.41 0.70 -10.50
CA GLY A 29 -14.35 0.81 -9.47
C GLY A 29 -13.74 -0.53 -9.05
N GLY A 30 -14.53 -1.59 -9.00
CA GLY A 30 -14.04 -2.91 -8.61
C GLY A 30 -13.54 -2.92 -7.16
N ARG A 31 -12.21 -3.01 -6.96
CA ARG A 31 -11.55 -2.99 -5.64
C ARG A 31 -11.45 -1.59 -5.04
N THR A 32 -11.79 -0.54 -5.78
CA THR A 32 -12.05 0.79 -5.22
C THR A 32 -13.56 0.96 -5.08
N TYR A 33 -14.00 1.45 -3.93
CA TYR A 33 -15.41 1.71 -3.67
C TYR A 33 -15.58 2.76 -2.59
N THR A 34 -16.10 3.92 -3.00
CA THR A 34 -16.42 5.04 -2.13
C THR A 34 -17.92 5.00 -1.83
N VAL A 35 -18.27 4.92 -0.55
CA VAL A 35 -19.67 4.99 -0.09
C VAL A 35 -19.94 6.38 0.49
N GLN A 36 -21.09 6.94 0.18
CA GLN A 36 -21.57 8.14 0.84
C GLN A 36 -22.04 7.76 2.25
N THR A 37 -21.69 8.54 3.24
CA THR A 37 -22.02 8.26 4.63
C THR A 37 -22.49 9.50 5.37
N LYS A 38 -23.49 9.32 6.22
CA LYS A 38 -23.91 10.34 7.19
C LYS A 38 -23.09 10.30 8.47
N LEU A 39 -22.17 9.33 8.59
CA LEU A 39 -21.25 9.27 9.72
C LEU A 39 -20.44 10.57 9.76
N GLN A 40 -20.39 11.18 10.94
CA GLN A 40 -19.56 12.34 11.22
C GLN A 40 -18.38 11.86 12.08
N PRO A 41 -17.36 11.21 11.47
CA PRO A 41 -16.13 10.92 12.20
C PRO A 41 -15.52 12.25 12.66
N PRO A 42 -14.59 12.25 13.64
CA PRO A 42 -13.90 13.47 14.05
C PRO A 42 -13.45 14.26 12.82
N PRO A 43 -13.69 15.59 12.80
CA PRO A 43 -13.33 16.39 11.63
C PRO A 43 -11.83 16.31 11.38
N ASN A 44 -11.42 16.53 10.14
CA ASN A 44 -10.00 16.68 9.83
C ASN A 44 -9.41 17.88 10.62
N PRO A 45 -8.08 18.08 10.62
CA PRO A 45 -7.46 19.23 11.30
C PRO A 45 -7.96 20.62 10.85
N LYS A 46 -8.73 20.70 9.75
CA LYS A 46 -9.39 21.92 9.23
C LYS A 46 -10.87 22.04 9.62
N GLY A 47 -11.41 21.11 10.41
CA GLY A 47 -12.82 21.14 10.84
C GLY A 47 -13.80 20.51 9.83
N GLU A 48 -13.32 19.83 8.79
CA GLU A 48 -14.15 19.34 7.69
C GLU A 48 -14.54 17.87 7.88
N HIS A 49 -15.78 17.53 7.51
CA HIS A 49 -16.24 16.16 7.35
C HIS A 49 -16.44 15.88 5.86
N TYR A 50 -15.88 14.77 5.39
CA TYR A 50 -15.90 14.46 3.97
C TYR A 50 -17.24 13.88 3.48
N GLY A 51 -18.07 13.32 4.37
CA GLY A 51 -19.38 12.75 4.01
C GLY A 51 -19.32 11.48 3.15
N TYR A 52 -18.12 10.92 2.97
CA TYR A 52 -17.88 9.67 2.25
C TYR A 52 -16.77 8.86 2.93
N LEU A 53 -16.72 7.56 2.61
CA LEU A 53 -15.73 6.61 3.11
C LEU A 53 -15.30 5.68 1.97
N ASP A 54 -13.99 5.51 1.80
CA ASP A 54 -13.46 4.46 0.93
C ASP A 54 -13.40 3.14 1.69
N ILE A 55 -14.16 2.15 1.20
CA ILE A 55 -14.18 0.77 1.72
C ILE A 55 -13.40 -0.21 0.82
N GLY A 56 -12.55 0.35 -0.05
CA GLY A 56 -11.64 -0.37 -0.93
C GLY A 56 -10.25 0.27 -0.94
N GLY A 57 -9.53 0.19 -2.06
CA GLY A 57 -8.25 0.88 -2.21
C GLY A 57 -8.41 2.41 -2.16
N ALA A 58 -7.64 3.08 -1.31
CA ALA A 58 -7.74 4.52 -1.03
C ALA A 58 -6.39 5.27 -1.06
N TYR A 59 -5.28 4.59 -0.74
CA TYR A 59 -3.98 5.24 -0.57
C TYR A 59 -3.24 5.44 -1.88
N ILE A 60 -2.62 6.61 -2.02
CA ILE A 60 -1.86 7.03 -3.20
C ILE A 60 -0.53 7.64 -2.72
N GLY A 61 0.57 7.32 -3.41
CA GLY A 61 1.91 7.79 -3.06
C GLY A 61 2.59 8.60 -4.16
N ALA A 62 3.64 9.35 -3.81
CA ALA A 62 4.34 10.27 -4.70
C ALA A 62 4.91 9.61 -5.98
N THR A 63 5.34 8.34 -5.90
CA THR A 63 5.91 7.61 -7.04
C THR A 63 4.85 7.07 -8.00
N GLN A 64 3.56 7.12 -7.66
CA GLN A 64 2.45 6.57 -8.45
C GLN A 64 2.01 7.54 -9.58
N ARG A 65 2.95 7.89 -10.46
CA ARG A 65 2.84 8.97 -11.46
C ARG A 65 1.67 8.84 -12.43
N HIS A 66 1.31 7.61 -12.85
CA HIS A 66 0.20 7.39 -13.80
C HIS A 66 -1.16 7.70 -13.18
N LEU A 67 -1.35 7.33 -11.90
CA LEU A 67 -2.56 7.61 -11.16
C LEU A 67 -2.68 9.12 -10.86
N LEU A 68 -1.59 9.75 -10.40
CA LEU A 68 -1.54 11.19 -10.15
C LEU A 68 -1.88 12.02 -11.41
N ARG A 69 -1.34 11.64 -12.58
CA ARG A 69 -1.68 12.27 -13.87
C ARG A 69 -3.16 12.11 -14.20
N THR A 70 -3.70 10.91 -13.98
CA THR A 70 -5.12 10.61 -14.23
C THR A 70 -6.05 11.46 -13.36
N LEU A 71 -5.71 11.65 -12.08
CA LEU A 71 -6.48 12.50 -11.18
C LEU A 71 -6.47 13.96 -11.60
N LYS A 72 -5.31 14.46 -12.04
CA LYS A 72 -5.18 15.81 -12.61
C LYS A 72 -6.05 16.00 -13.84
N GLU A 73 -6.02 15.06 -14.79
CA GLU A 73 -6.87 15.12 -15.99
C GLU A 73 -8.37 15.10 -15.66
N LEU A 74 -8.76 14.47 -14.55
CA LEU A 74 -10.14 14.43 -14.06
C LEU A 74 -10.50 15.63 -13.15
N GLY A 75 -9.57 16.53 -12.87
CA GLY A 75 -9.78 17.67 -11.97
C GLY A 75 -9.89 17.30 -10.48
N LEU A 76 -9.42 16.11 -10.09
CA LEU A 76 -9.55 15.56 -8.72
C LEU A 76 -8.32 15.82 -7.85
N GLU A 77 -7.28 16.46 -8.36
CA GLU A 77 -6.03 16.74 -7.64
C GLU A 77 -6.23 17.53 -6.34
N LYS A 78 -7.22 18.43 -6.30
CA LYS A 78 -7.55 19.24 -5.11
C LYS A 78 -8.28 18.44 -4.02
N GLN A 79 -8.73 17.23 -4.33
CA GLN A 79 -9.37 16.33 -3.36
C GLN A 79 -8.35 15.45 -2.64
N LEU A 80 -7.08 15.47 -3.09
CA LEU A 80 -6.01 14.78 -2.38
C LEU A 80 -5.68 15.50 -1.08
N TYR A 81 -5.52 14.70 -0.03
CA TYR A 81 -5.08 15.15 1.28
C TYR A 81 -4.07 14.15 1.84
N CYS A 82 -3.19 14.62 2.72
CA CYS A 82 -2.28 13.74 3.43
C CYS A 82 -3.04 13.00 4.53
N VAL A 83 -2.84 11.68 4.60
CA VAL A 83 -3.26 10.90 5.77
C VAL A 83 -2.57 11.48 7.00
N TYR A 84 -3.30 11.57 8.11
CA TYR A 84 -2.74 12.08 9.36
C TYR A 84 -1.56 11.20 9.82
N TYR A 85 -0.37 11.80 9.96
CA TYR A 85 0.85 11.11 10.39
C TYR A 85 1.73 11.97 11.33
N GLU A 86 1.22 13.09 11.85
CA GLU A 86 2.03 14.03 12.65
C GLU A 86 2.43 13.47 14.02
N ASP A 87 1.58 12.60 14.59
CA ASP A 87 1.84 11.91 15.84
C ASP A 87 2.77 10.70 15.66
N ARG A 88 3.34 10.26 16.79
CA ARG A 88 4.21 9.07 16.82
C ARG A 88 3.40 7.80 16.57
N SER A 89 3.93 6.93 15.73
CA SER A 89 3.38 5.59 15.50
C SER A 89 3.42 4.75 16.77
N VAL A 90 2.38 3.92 16.95
CA VAL A 90 2.21 3.06 18.11
C VAL A 90 2.08 1.61 17.65
N PHE A 91 2.94 0.75 18.18
CA PHE A 91 2.91 -0.69 17.98
C PHE A 91 2.43 -1.35 19.27
N THR A 92 1.44 -2.24 19.18
CA THR A 92 1.01 -3.08 20.31
C THR A 92 1.53 -4.49 20.08
N ILE A 93 2.50 -4.93 20.88
CA ILE A 93 3.13 -6.25 20.77
C ILE A 93 2.92 -6.96 22.11
N LEU A 94 2.30 -8.14 22.09
CA LEU A 94 1.96 -8.92 23.30
C LEU A 94 1.27 -8.08 24.40
N GLY A 95 0.33 -7.22 23.99
CA GLY A 95 -0.40 -6.33 24.89
C GLY A 95 0.40 -5.13 25.45
N ARG A 96 1.68 -4.99 25.09
CA ARG A 96 2.52 -3.85 25.47
C ARG A 96 2.56 -2.80 24.37
N ARG A 97 2.49 -1.54 24.78
CA ARG A 97 2.54 -0.37 23.89
C ARG A 97 3.98 0.10 23.67
N TYR A 98 4.41 0.12 22.41
CA TYR A 98 5.68 0.65 21.95
C TYR A 98 5.41 1.89 21.10
N VAL A 99 5.98 3.03 21.50
CA VAL A 99 5.85 4.29 20.77
C VAL A 99 7.17 4.54 20.05
N THR A 100 7.12 4.84 18.75
CA THR A 100 8.35 5.13 17.99
C THR A 100 9.07 6.34 18.59
N THR A 101 10.40 6.31 18.62
CA THR A 101 11.25 7.42 19.11
C THR A 101 11.87 8.22 17.96
N GLY A 102 11.38 8.01 16.75
CA GLY A 102 11.91 8.50 15.47
C GLY A 102 11.87 7.38 14.42
N GLY A 103 11.48 7.71 13.19
CA GLY A 103 11.33 6.73 12.09
C GLY A 103 10.02 5.93 12.14
N ASP A 104 9.88 5.03 11.16
CA ASP A 104 8.62 4.31 10.88
C ASP A 104 8.47 2.98 11.65
N PHE A 105 9.54 2.51 12.31
CA PHE A 105 9.59 1.23 13.03
C PHE A 105 9.82 1.41 14.53
N PRO A 106 9.35 0.49 15.38
CA PRO A 106 9.57 0.56 16.81
C PRO A 106 11.05 0.32 17.15
N THR A 107 11.58 1.14 18.05
CA THR A 107 12.89 0.92 18.67
C THR A 107 12.73 0.03 19.89
N PHE A 108 13.50 -1.04 19.98
CA PHE A 108 13.50 -1.94 21.11
C PHE A 108 14.65 -1.63 22.08
N TRP A 109 14.48 -1.94 23.36
CA TRP A 109 15.57 -1.80 24.33
C TRP A 109 16.68 -2.83 24.12
N ASN A 110 16.33 -4.02 23.64
CA ASN A 110 17.31 -5.05 23.30
C ASN A 110 17.98 -4.74 21.94
N PRO A 111 19.29 -4.44 21.90
CA PRO A 111 19.98 -4.10 20.66
C PRO A 111 20.02 -5.27 19.66
N ILE A 112 19.99 -6.52 20.12
CA ILE A 112 19.96 -7.70 19.24
C ILE A 112 18.67 -7.75 18.43
N VAL A 113 17.52 -7.39 19.06
CA VAL A 113 16.24 -7.31 18.34
C VAL A 113 16.27 -6.22 17.28
N ASN A 114 16.84 -5.05 17.57
CA ASN A 114 16.98 -3.99 16.56
C ASN A 114 17.90 -4.42 15.40
N MET A 115 18.98 -5.14 15.68
CA MET A 115 19.88 -5.66 14.66
C MET A 115 19.19 -6.69 13.76
N ASP A 116 18.38 -7.56 14.35
CA ASP A 116 17.62 -8.59 13.62
C ASP A 116 16.52 -7.99 12.74
N VAL A 117 15.77 -7.01 13.25
CA VAL A 117 14.77 -6.25 12.46
C VAL A 117 15.45 -5.50 11.29
N ASN A 118 16.60 -4.87 11.53
CA ASN A 118 17.38 -4.23 10.47
C ASN A 118 17.88 -5.27 9.45
N ASN A 119 18.35 -6.44 9.90
CA ASN A 119 18.76 -7.53 9.02
C ASN A 119 17.61 -8.02 8.13
N LEU A 120 16.40 -8.18 8.69
CA LEU A 120 15.21 -8.62 7.95
C LEU A 120 14.89 -7.67 6.78
N PHE A 121 14.73 -6.37 7.06
CA PHE A 121 14.35 -5.40 6.01
C PHE A 121 15.44 -5.26 4.95
N ARG A 122 16.71 -5.14 5.39
CA ARG A 122 17.84 -5.03 4.46
C ARG A 122 18.02 -6.28 3.61
N SER A 123 17.80 -7.47 4.15
CA SER A 123 17.86 -8.72 3.40
C SER A 123 16.74 -8.77 2.36
N LEU A 124 15.52 -8.39 2.74
CA LEU A 124 14.38 -8.33 1.84
C LEU A 124 14.61 -7.34 0.68
N ASP A 125 15.12 -6.14 0.97
CA ASP A 125 15.43 -5.13 -0.05
C ASP A 125 16.52 -5.61 -1.01
N LYS A 126 17.62 -6.19 -0.50
CA LYS A 126 18.69 -6.76 -1.33
C LYS A 126 18.22 -7.88 -2.23
N MET A 127 17.39 -8.79 -1.73
CA MET A 127 16.76 -9.80 -2.57
C MET A 127 15.90 -9.15 -3.65
N GLY A 128 15.14 -8.11 -3.30
CA GLY A 128 14.35 -7.34 -4.26
C GLY A 128 15.17 -6.67 -5.37
N GLU A 129 16.37 -6.18 -5.06
CA GLU A 129 17.30 -5.58 -6.05
C GLU A 129 17.74 -6.58 -7.13
N GLU A 130 17.78 -7.88 -6.82
CA GLU A 130 18.15 -8.94 -7.76
C GLU A 130 17.00 -9.37 -8.68
N ILE A 131 15.76 -8.96 -8.38
CA ILE A 131 14.56 -9.40 -9.11
C ILE A 131 14.20 -8.41 -10.21
N PRO A 132 14.26 -8.79 -11.50
CA PRO A 132 13.84 -7.91 -12.58
C PRO A 132 12.34 -7.62 -12.49
N ALA A 133 11.98 -6.34 -12.34
CA ALA A 133 10.58 -5.94 -12.08
C ALA A 133 9.58 -6.36 -13.18
N ALA A 134 10.03 -6.46 -14.44
CA ALA A 134 9.20 -6.88 -15.56
C ALA A 134 9.17 -8.40 -15.78
N SER A 135 10.15 -9.12 -15.23
CA SER A 135 10.32 -10.56 -15.43
C SER A 135 10.93 -11.20 -14.17
N PRO A 136 10.16 -11.28 -13.06
CA PRO A 136 10.69 -11.78 -11.79
C PRO A 136 11.16 -13.24 -11.85
N TRP A 137 10.65 -14.03 -12.80
CA TRP A 137 11.08 -15.41 -13.06
C TRP A 137 12.50 -15.51 -13.66
N ASP A 138 13.09 -14.41 -14.14
CA ASP A 138 14.47 -14.37 -14.64
C ASP A 138 15.51 -14.06 -13.54
N ALA A 139 15.07 -13.86 -12.28
CA ALA A 139 15.98 -13.60 -11.17
C ALA A 139 16.97 -14.77 -10.98
N PRO A 140 18.22 -14.52 -10.56
CA PRO A 140 19.25 -15.57 -10.41
C PRO A 140 18.83 -16.74 -9.53
N HIS A 141 17.97 -16.47 -8.55
CA HIS A 141 17.48 -17.42 -7.55
C HIS A 141 15.96 -17.68 -7.65
N ALA A 142 15.33 -17.39 -8.79
CA ALA A 142 13.87 -17.43 -8.95
C ALA A 142 13.24 -18.78 -8.53
N GLU A 143 13.80 -19.91 -8.97
CA GLU A 143 13.24 -21.24 -8.65
C GLU A 143 13.33 -21.58 -7.16
N GLU A 144 14.41 -21.17 -6.49
CA GLU A 144 14.57 -21.39 -5.04
C GLU A 144 13.60 -20.52 -4.25
N TRP A 145 13.54 -19.22 -4.57
CA TRP A 145 12.72 -18.26 -3.84
C TRP A 145 11.22 -18.47 -4.05
N ASP A 146 10.78 -18.90 -5.24
CA ASP A 146 9.36 -19.18 -5.54
C ASP A 146 8.86 -20.47 -4.87
N ARG A 147 9.77 -21.41 -4.54
CA ARG A 147 9.45 -22.61 -3.76
C ARG A 147 9.40 -22.38 -2.26
N MET A 148 10.05 -21.31 -1.79
CA MET A 148 10.10 -20.95 -0.38
C MET A 148 8.86 -20.14 -0.02
N SER A 149 8.15 -20.53 1.03
CA SER A 149 7.09 -19.65 1.55
C SER A 149 7.69 -18.43 2.23
N PHE A 150 6.96 -17.32 2.31
CA PHE A 150 7.42 -16.16 3.07
C PHE A 150 7.65 -16.49 4.56
N GLN A 151 6.92 -17.47 5.10
CA GLN A 151 7.14 -17.95 6.47
C GLN A 151 8.49 -18.66 6.62
N ASP A 152 8.86 -19.53 5.67
CA ASP A 152 10.18 -20.18 5.67
C ASP A 152 11.32 -19.16 5.58
N PHE A 153 11.13 -18.10 4.80
CA PHE A 153 12.07 -16.98 4.76
C PHE A 153 12.23 -16.33 6.14
N ILE A 154 11.12 -15.98 6.81
CA ILE A 154 11.16 -15.41 8.16
C ILE A 154 11.85 -16.36 9.14
N ASP A 155 11.53 -17.65 9.11
CA ASP A 155 12.12 -18.64 10.03
C ASP A 155 13.63 -18.84 9.80
N ARG A 156 14.12 -18.66 8.57
CA ARG A 156 15.55 -18.74 8.22
C ARG A 156 16.30 -17.45 8.50
N THR A 157 15.66 -16.30 8.34
CA THR A 157 16.31 -14.98 8.38
C THR A 157 16.25 -14.31 9.75
N CYS A 158 15.17 -14.49 10.50
CA CYS A 158 14.97 -13.86 11.81
C CYS A 158 15.48 -14.75 12.94
N TRP A 159 16.31 -14.17 13.81
CA TRP A 159 16.98 -14.86 14.92
C TRP A 159 16.19 -14.72 16.22
N THR A 160 15.42 -13.64 16.33
CA THR A 160 14.65 -13.29 17.51
C THR A 160 13.19 -13.71 17.33
N ARG A 161 12.60 -14.21 18.41
CA ARG A 161 11.17 -14.58 18.47
C ARG A 161 10.54 -13.87 19.66
N TRP A 162 9.28 -13.50 19.50
CA TRP A 162 8.45 -13.07 20.62
C TRP A 162 7.94 -14.34 21.31
N GLU A 163 8.55 -14.71 22.44
CA GLU A 163 8.00 -15.74 23.31
C GLU A 163 6.74 -15.17 24.01
N MET A 164 5.67 -15.97 24.07
CA MET A 164 4.48 -15.67 24.88
C MET A 164 4.77 -15.86 26.36
#